data_AF-A0A2I0QG90-F1
#
_entry.id   AF-A0A2I0QG90-F1
#
_cell.length_a   1.000
_cell.length_b   1.000
_cell.length_c   1.000
_cell.angle_alpha   90.00
_cell.angle_beta   90.00
_cell.angle_gamma   90.00
#
_symmetry.space_group_name_H-M   'P 1'
#
loop_
_entity.id
_entity.type
_entity.pdbx_description
1 polymer ?
#
loop_
_entity_poly.entity_id
_entity_poly.type
_entity_poly.pdbx_seq_one_letter_code
_entity_poly.pdbx_strand_id
1 'polypeptide(L)' 'DLPEDDPKIRKPDISKAGKYLNWKPKVKLEEGLKRTIEYFKKLEFKK' A
#
# COMPACT_ATOMS: atom_id res chain seq x y z
N ASP A 1 20.77 6.38 -0.16
CA ASP A 1 20.66 4.96 0.19
C ASP A 1 19.43 4.70 1.05
N LEU A 2 18.94 3.45 1.08
CA LEU A 2 17.86 3.07 2.01
C LEU A 2 18.39 3.12 3.46
N PRO A 3 17.54 3.45 4.45
CA PRO A 3 17.89 3.25 5.86
C PRO A 3 18.38 1.83 6.12
N GLU A 4 19.31 1.65 7.06
CA GLU A 4 19.94 0.36 7.36
C GLU A 4 18.92 -0.74 7.68
N ASP A 5 17.82 -0.37 8.33
CA ASP A 5 16.72 -1.26 8.72
C ASP A 5 15.65 -1.46 7.63
N ASP A 6 15.78 -0.80 6.48
CA ASP A 6 14.75 -0.80 5.45
C ASP A 6 15.00 -1.89 4.39
N PRO A 7 14.17 -2.94 4.34
CA PRO A 7 14.35 -3.99 3.35
C PRO A 7 14.04 -3.44 1.95
N LYS A 8 14.85 -3.85 0.96
CA LYS A 8 14.64 -3.50 -0.45
C LYS A 8 13.25 -3.87 -0.96
N ILE A 9 12.63 -4.90 -0.38
CA ILE A 9 11.27 -5.35 -0.70
C ILE A 9 10.51 -5.56 0.62
N ARG A 10 9.42 -4.82 0.80
CA ARG A 10 8.53 -4.98 1.95
C ARG A 10 7.51 -6.08 1.67
N LYS A 11 7.46 -7.08 2.55
CA LYS A 11 6.48 -8.18 2.51
C LYS A 11 5.95 -8.45 3.93
N PRO A 12 5.03 -7.64 4.46
CA PRO A 12 4.51 -7.84 5.80
C PRO A 12 3.70 -9.14 5.89
N ASP A 13 3.92 -9.93 6.95
CA ASP A 13 3.00 -11.00 7.30
C ASP A 13 1.73 -10.41 7.93
N ILE A 14 0.59 -10.74 7.34
CA ILE A 14 -0.74 -10.25 7.73
C ILE A 14 -1.57 -11.33 8.46
N SER A 15 -0.99 -12.48 8.79
CA SER A 15 -1.65 -13.61 9.44
C SER A 15 -2.39 -13.22 10.73
N LYS A 16 -1.78 -12.38 11.57
CA LYS A 16 -2.39 -11.88 12.82
C LYS A 16 -3.67 -11.07 12.57
N ALA A 17 -3.68 -10.19 11.57
CA ALA A 17 -4.86 -9.39 11.24
C ALA A 17 -5.99 -10.28 10.72
N GLY A 18 -5.67 -11.29 9.90
CA GLY A 18 -6.64 -12.31 9.47
C GLY A 18 -7.23 -13.07 10.65
N LYS A 19 -6.40 -13.54 11.57
CA LYS A 19 -6.83 -14.35 12.73
C LYS A 19 -7.68 -13.57 13.72
N TYR A 20 -7.27 -12.37 14.10
CA TYR A 20 -7.88 -11.65 15.22
C TYR A 20 -8.94 -10.62 14.79
N LEU A 21 -8.85 -10.12 13.56
CA LEU A 21 -9.73 -9.05 13.07
C LEU A 21 -10.64 -9.50 11.93
N ASN A 22 -10.54 -10.78 11.50
CA ASN A 22 -11.16 -11.28 10.28
C ASN A 22 -10.85 -10.36 9.07
N TRP A 23 -9.65 -9.79 9.07
CA TRP A 23 -9.25 -8.77 8.12
C TRP A 23 -8.48 -9.38 6.95
N LYS A 24 -8.77 -8.90 5.74
CA LYS A 24 -8.01 -9.20 4.53
C LYS A 24 -8.06 -8.02 3.55
N PRO A 25 -7.06 -7.85 2.66
CA PRO A 25 -7.14 -6.89 1.56
C PRO A 25 -8.38 -7.16 0.71
N LYS A 26 -9.19 -6.12 0.49
CA LYS A 26 -10.40 -6.19 -0.33
C LYS A 26 -10.19 -5.64 -1.75
N VAL A 27 -9.12 -4.88 -1.94
CA VAL A 27 -8.77 -4.18 -3.18
C VAL A 27 -7.51 -4.81 -3.74
N LYS A 28 -7.50 -5.14 -5.03
CA LYS A 28 -6.30 -5.67 -5.71
C LYS A 28 -5.25 -4.57 -5.82
N LEU A 29 -3.97 -4.95 -5.83
CA LEU A 29 -2.86 -3.99 -5.91
C LEU A 29 -3.01 -3.03 -7.10
N GLU A 30 -3.27 -3.56 -8.29
CA GLU A 30 -3.41 -2.76 -9.51
C GLU A 30 -4.56 -1.74 -9.40
N GLU A 31 -5.70 -2.14 -8.85
CA GLU A 31 -6.85 -1.27 -8.64
C GLU A 31 -6.53 -0.16 -7.64
N GLY A 32 -5.89 -0.51 -6.53
CA GLY A 32 -5.45 0.45 -5.51
C GLY A 32 -4.48 1.48 -6.08
N LEU A 33 -3.53 1.04 -6.92
CA LEU A 33 -2.57 1.92 -7.57
C LEU A 33 -3.25 2.88 -8.56
N LYS A 34 -4.16 2.39 -9.41
CA LYS A 34 -4.93 3.24 -10.35
C LYS A 34 -5.70 4.33 -9.61
N ARG A 35 -6.44 3.97 -8.55
CA ARG A 35 -7.21 4.92 -7.73
C ARG A 35 -6.32 5.97 -7.07
N THR A 36 -5.16 5.55 -6.55
CA THR A 36 -4.19 6.44 -5.90
C THR A 36 -3.59 7.43 -6.90
N ILE A 37 -3.21 6.96 -8.10
CA ILE A 37 -2.71 7.82 -9.17
C ILE A 37 -3.76 8.85 -9.59
N GLU A 38 -5.02 8.42 -9.78
CA GLU A 38 -6.12 9.33 -10.15
C GLU A 38 -6.39 10.39 -9.08
N TYR A 39 -6.37 10.00 -7.80
CA TYR A 39 -6.50 10.94 -6.69
C TYR A 39 -5.42 12.02 -6.77
N PHE A 40 -4.16 11.62 -6.92
CA PHE A 40 -3.04 12.55 -7.01
C PHE A 40 -3.04 13.39 -8.29
N LYS A 41 -3.51 12.86 -9.42
CA LYS A 41 -3.73 13.66 -10.64
C LYS A 41 -4.76 14.77 -10.43
N LYS A 42 -5.82 14.49 -9.68
CA LYS A 42 -6.90 15.45 -9.39
C LYS A 42 -6.51 16.52 -8.37
N LEU A 43 -5.55 16.22 -7.50
CA LEU A 43 -5.11 17.15 -6.46
C LEU A 43 -4.37 18.39 -6.98
N GLU A 44 -4.21 18.55 -8.29
CA GLU A 44 -3.35 19.57 -8.91
C GLU A 44 -2.03 19.72 -8.15
N PHE A 45 -1.07 18.84 -8.40
CA PHE A 45 0.32 19.17 -8.10
C PHE A 45 0.74 20.31 -9.03
N LYS A 46 0.35 21.53 -8.67
CA LYS A 46 1.01 22.73 -9.15
C LYS A 46 2.46 22.60 -8.72
N LYS A 47 3.33 22.39 -9.69
CA LYS A 47 4.77 22.62 -9.53
C LYS A 47 5.00 24.06 -9.10
#